data_AF-A0A133UB40-F1
#
_entry.id   AF-A0A133UB40-F1
#
_cell.length_a   1.000
_cell.length_b   1.000
_cell.length_c   1.000
_cell.angle_alpha   90.00
_cell.angle_beta   90.00
_cell.angle_gamma   90.00
#
_symmetry.space_group_name_H-M   'P 1'
#
loop_
_entity.id
_entity.type
_entity.pdbx_description
1 polymer ?
#
loop_
_entity_poly.entity_id
_entity_poly.type
_entity_poly.pdbx_seq_one_letter_code
_entity_poly.pdbx_strand_id
1 'polypeptide(L)'
;MSETIVYYDENYPSSWIWDESAKILSGYYKNKGMDRKGAEELEGWIEEKIEEDASSSAVIFAQDIVPDTILRMNSPNDLIRKYLDKGGRIIWIGDIPFWTKGFRSDLKNIFSFY
;
A
#
# COMPACT_ATOMS: atom_id res chain seq x y z
N MET A 1 17.82 3.57 -11.52
CA MET A 1 17.97 3.77 -10.06
C MET A 1 16.80 3.11 -9.38
N SER A 2 16.95 2.58 -8.17
CA SER A 2 15.82 1.96 -7.49
C SER A 2 14.82 3.02 -7.01
N GLU A 3 13.55 2.88 -7.38
CA GLU A 3 12.49 3.79 -6.98
C GLU A 3 11.79 3.24 -5.73
N THR A 4 11.56 4.09 -4.73
CA THR A 4 10.85 3.69 -3.51
C THR A 4 9.86 4.76 -3.09
N ILE A 5 8.60 4.35 -2.96
CA ILE A 5 7.50 5.20 -2.53
C ILE A 5 6.99 4.79 -1.15
N VAL A 6 6.18 5.64 -0.53
CA VAL A 6 5.45 5.32 0.70
C VAL A 6 3.94 5.37 0.46
N TYR A 7 3.25 4.28 0.74
CA TYR A 7 1.79 4.24 0.77
C TYR A 7 1.26 4.76 2.11
N TYR A 8 0.36 5.74 2.02
CA TYR A 8 -0.48 6.21 3.12
C TYR A 8 -1.68 6.96 2.54
N ASP A 9 -2.88 6.56 2.97
CA ASP A 9 -4.13 7.22 2.63
C ASP A 9 -5.00 7.36 3.89
N GLU A 10 -5.32 8.60 4.24
CA GLU A 10 -6.12 8.90 5.44
C GLU A 10 -7.58 8.41 5.35
N ASN A 11 -8.03 8.06 4.15
CA ASN A 11 -9.36 7.49 3.92
C ASN A 11 -9.35 5.96 3.95
N TYR A 12 -8.19 5.32 4.15
CA TYR A 12 -8.10 3.88 4.32
C TYR A 12 -7.80 3.55 5.78
N PRO A 13 -8.33 2.41 6.28
CA PRO A 13 -8.16 2.03 7.66
C PRO A 13 -6.72 1.55 7.93
N SER A 14 -6.37 1.55 9.21
CA SER A 14 -5.23 0.84 9.76
C SER A 14 -5.74 -0.14 10.83
N SER A 15 -4.96 -1.15 11.21
CA SER A 15 -5.35 -2.13 12.24
C SER A 15 -4.41 -2.13 13.44
N TRP A 16 -3.25 -2.78 13.34
CA TRP A 16 -2.21 -2.82 14.36
C TRP A 16 -1.39 -1.54 14.41
N ILE A 17 -1.22 -0.88 13.25
CA ILE A 17 -0.54 0.41 13.19
C ILE A 17 -1.59 1.49 13.41
N TRP A 18 -1.50 2.20 14.53
CA TRP A 18 -2.40 3.32 14.81
C TRP A 18 -2.29 4.39 13.73
N ASP A 19 -3.40 5.04 13.37
CA ASP A 19 -3.44 6.05 12.31
C ASP A 19 -2.41 7.17 12.51
N GLU A 20 -2.20 7.62 13.75
CA GLU A 20 -1.19 8.62 14.07
C GLU A 20 0.24 8.11 13.81
N SER A 21 0.51 6.84 14.12
CA SER A 21 1.80 6.20 13.83
C SER A 21 2.03 6.07 12.33
N ALA A 22 1.02 5.63 11.57
CA ALA A 22 1.07 5.55 10.12
C ALA A 22 1.34 6.94 9.49
N LYS A 23 0.66 7.96 10.00
CA LYS A 23 0.85 9.36 9.55
C LYS A 23 2.25 9.89 9.84
N ILE A 24 2.78 9.65 11.04
CA ILE A 24 4.15 10.04 11.43
C ILE A 24 5.17 9.35 10.53
N LEU A 25 5.03 8.04 10.33
CA LEU A 25 5.92 7.25 9.50
C LEU A 25 5.92 7.70 8.04
N SER A 26 4.72 7.93 7.48
CA SER A 26 4.56 8.49 6.14
C SER A 26 5.21 9.88 6.01
N GLY A 27 5.00 10.75 7.00
CA GLY A 27 5.62 12.07 7.06
C GLY A 27 7.15 12.00 7.13
N TYR A 28 7.71 11.05 7.88
CA TYR A 28 9.15 10.83 7.95
C TYR A 28 9.76 10.49 6.58
N TYR A 29 9.17 9.54 5.84
CA TYR A 29 9.68 9.18 4.52
C TYR A 29 9.48 10.29 3.49
N LYS A 30 8.35 11.01 3.55
CA LYS A 30 8.12 12.19 2.73
C LYS A 30 9.19 13.26 2.97
N ASN A 31 9.55 13.52 4.21
CA ASN A 31 10.61 14.48 4.57
C ASN A 31 12.01 14.03 4.10
N LYS A 32 12.20 12.74 3.82
CA LYS A 32 13.42 12.19 3.19
C LYS A 32 13.39 12.25 1.65
N GLY A 33 12.35 12.83 1.05
CA GLY A 33 12.20 12.97 -0.39
C GLY A 33 11.56 11.77 -1.09
N MET A 34 10.95 10.84 -0.34
CA MET A 34 10.14 9.78 -0.95
C MET A 34 8.75 10.29 -1.31
N ASP A 35 8.24 9.84 -2.45
CA ASP A 35 6.87 10.14 -2.86
C ASP A 35 5.88 9.39 -1.99
N ARG A 36 4.96 10.14 -1.36
CA ARG A 36 3.80 9.56 -0.71
C ARG A 36 2.69 9.39 -1.73
N LYS A 37 2.12 8.18 -1.83
CA LYS A 37 1.01 7.84 -2.70
C LYS A 37 -0.22 7.43 -1.87
N GLY A 38 -1.39 8.00 -2.19
CA GLY A 38 -2.68 7.48 -1.73
C GLY A 38 -3.07 6.20 -2.46
N ALA A 39 -4.25 5.63 -2.18
CA ALA A 39 -4.65 4.34 -2.75
C ALA A 39 -4.82 4.34 -4.27
N GLU A 40 -5.40 5.41 -4.84
CA GLU A 40 -5.58 5.60 -6.29
C GLU A 40 -4.24 5.92 -6.98
N GLU A 41 -3.38 6.73 -6.36
CA GLU A 41 -2.06 7.05 -6.91
C GLU A 41 -1.13 5.83 -6.86
N LEU A 42 -1.26 4.98 -5.83
CA LEU A 42 -0.51 3.73 -5.71
C LEU A 42 -0.94 2.74 -6.80
N GLU A 43 -2.22 2.66 -7.11
CA GLU A 43 -2.74 1.84 -8.20
C GLU A 43 -2.10 2.20 -9.54
N GLY A 44 -2.15 3.48 -9.92
CA GLY A 44 -1.53 3.94 -11.17
C GLY A 44 -0.01 3.73 -11.19
N TRP A 45 0.67 3.96 -10.07
CA TRP A 45 2.10 3.69 -9.96
C TRP A 45 2.43 2.20 -10.10
N ILE A 46 1.64 1.30 -9.51
CA ILE A 46 1.83 -0.14 -9.66
C ILE A 46 1.61 -0.57 -11.12
N GLU A 47 0.57 -0.05 -11.78
CA GLU A 47 0.30 -0.34 -13.20
C GLU A 47 1.50 0.05 -14.07
N GLU A 48 2.02 1.26 -13.89
CA GLU A 48 3.24 1.74 -14.57
C GLU A 48 4.42 0.78 -14.35
N LYS A 49 4.69 0.37 -13.10
CA LYS A 49 5.83 -0.52 -12.80
C LYS A 49 5.65 -1.94 -13.33
N ILE A 50 4.42 -2.42 -13.49
CA ILE A 50 4.15 -3.72 -14.11
C ILE A 50 4.44 -3.68 -15.61
N GLU A 51 4.12 -2.56 -16.28
CA GLU A 51 4.37 -2.36 -17.72
C GLU A 51 5.85 -2.16 -18.04
N GLU A 52 6.57 -1.43 -17.19
CA GLU A 52 8.01 -1.19 -17.31
C GLU A 52 8.83 -2.40 -16.80
N ASP A 53 9.34 -2.30 -15.58
CA ASP A 53 10.05 -3.34 -14.84
C ASP A 53 9.98 -3.03 -13.34
N ALA A 54 9.19 -3.83 -12.61
CA ALA A 54 9.00 -3.63 -11.19
C ALA A 54 10.22 -4.04 -10.35
N SER A 55 11.20 -4.76 -10.91
CA SER A 55 12.35 -5.32 -10.16
C SER A 55 13.19 -4.25 -9.43
N SER A 56 13.21 -3.04 -9.97
CA SER A 56 13.93 -1.90 -9.40
C SER A 56 13.08 -1.05 -8.45
N SER A 57 11.81 -1.39 -8.25
CA SER A 57 10.86 -0.62 -7.46
C SER A 57 10.59 -1.24 -6.08
N ALA A 58 10.14 -0.42 -5.14
CA ALA A 58 9.62 -0.87 -3.85
C ALA A 58 8.54 0.08 -3.31
N VAL A 59 7.60 -0.43 -2.53
CA VAL A 59 6.61 0.36 -1.79
C VAL A 59 6.72 0.07 -0.30
N ILE A 60 6.84 1.13 0.50
CA ILE A 60 6.74 1.06 1.95
C ILE A 60 5.28 1.27 2.34
N PHE A 61 4.68 0.27 2.99
CA PHE A 61 3.34 0.40 3.55
C PHE A 61 3.44 1.02 4.94
N ALA A 62 3.04 2.30 5.07
CA ALA A 62 2.96 2.96 6.37
C ALA A 62 1.72 2.55 7.17
N GLN A 63 0.70 2.00 6.49
CA GLN A 63 -0.48 1.37 7.08
C GLN A 63 -0.39 -0.14 6.90
N ASP A 64 -0.89 -0.90 7.87
CA ASP A 64 -0.86 -2.38 7.86
C ASP A 64 -2.10 -3.00 7.22
N ILE A 65 -2.76 -2.25 6.35
CA ILE A 65 -3.91 -2.70 5.57
C ILE A 65 -3.66 -2.30 4.12
N VAL A 66 -3.79 -3.27 3.22
CA VAL A 66 -3.64 -3.06 1.78
C VAL A 66 -4.94 -2.48 1.20
N PRO A 67 -4.91 -1.48 0.30
CA PRO A 67 -6.13 -0.95 -0.29
C PRO A 67 -6.75 -1.93 -1.30
N ASP A 68 -8.07 -1.94 -1.38
CA ASP A 68 -8.83 -2.76 -2.31
C ASP A 68 -8.56 -2.40 -3.78
N THR A 69 -8.09 -1.18 -4.07
CA THR A 69 -7.67 -0.76 -5.43
C THR A 69 -6.63 -1.70 -6.04
N ILE A 70 -5.69 -2.21 -5.23
CA ILE A 70 -4.59 -3.07 -5.70
C ILE A 70 -4.72 -4.55 -5.28
N LEU A 71 -5.53 -4.84 -4.24
CA LEU A 71 -5.92 -6.20 -3.83
C LEU A 71 -7.45 -6.36 -3.98
N ARG A 72 -7.91 -6.50 -5.23
CA ARG A 72 -9.34 -6.43 -5.56
C ARG A 72 -10.08 -7.71 -5.22
N MET A 73 -9.61 -8.86 -5.70
CA MET A 73 -10.33 -10.14 -5.62
C MET A 73 -9.67 -11.19 -4.72
N ASN A 74 -8.53 -10.90 -4.11
CA ASN A 74 -7.65 -11.88 -3.48
C ASN A 74 -7.25 -13.00 -4.46
N SER A 75 -6.87 -12.58 -5.67
CA SER A 75 -6.62 -13.45 -6.81
C SER A 75 -5.18 -13.29 -7.32
N PRO A 76 -4.63 -14.33 -7.99
CA PRO A 76 -3.38 -14.18 -8.74
C PRO A 76 -3.38 -13.02 -9.77
N ASN A 77 -4.57 -12.57 -10.19
CA ASN A 77 -4.73 -11.50 -11.16
C ASN A 77 -4.73 -10.08 -10.57
N ASP A 78 -4.69 -9.93 -9.25
CA ASP A 78 -4.66 -8.62 -8.60
C ASP A 78 -3.34 -7.89 -8.87
N LEU A 79 -3.40 -6.55 -8.88
CA LEU A 79 -2.27 -5.70 -9.23
C LEU A 79 -1.08 -5.93 -8.32
N ILE A 80 -1.30 -6.01 -7.00
CA ILE A 80 -0.21 -6.23 -6.05
C ILE A 80 0.49 -7.58 -6.26
N ARG A 81 -0.24 -8.61 -6.69
CA ARG A 81 0.35 -9.92 -7.02
C ARG A 81 1.22 -9.82 -8.28
N LYS A 82 0.69 -9.22 -9.35
CA LYS A 82 1.41 -9.00 -10.60
C LYS A 82 2.68 -8.17 -10.41
N TYR A 83 2.59 -7.14 -9.57
CA TYR A 83 3.73 -6.32 -9.16
C TYR A 83 4.84 -7.16 -8.52
N LEU A 84 4.49 -8.02 -7.57
CA LEU A 84 5.43 -8.94 -6.92
C LEU A 84 6.00 -9.97 -7.92
N ASP A 85 5.18 -10.50 -8.84
CA ASP A 85 5.66 -11.42 -9.89
C ASP A 85 6.67 -10.77 -10.84
N LYS A 86 6.56 -9.45 -11.05
CA LYS A 86 7.52 -8.65 -11.83
C LYS A 86 8.76 -8.24 -11.03
N GLY A 87 8.92 -8.73 -9.80
CA GLY A 87 10.08 -8.44 -8.95
C GLY A 87 9.94 -7.17 -8.10
N GLY A 88 8.76 -6.53 -8.14
CA GLY A 88 8.41 -5.46 -7.22
C GLY A 88 8.52 -5.91 -5.76
N ARG A 89 8.84 -4.98 -4.87
CA ARG A 89 9.07 -5.27 -3.45
C ARG A 89 8.13 -4.47 -2.58
N ILE A 90 7.74 -5.07 -1.47
CA ILE A 90 6.99 -4.38 -0.43
C ILE A 90 7.83 -4.38 0.85
N ILE A 91 7.80 -3.26 1.57
CA ILE A 91 8.22 -3.17 2.96
C ILE A 91 6.95 -3.04 3.76
N TRP A 92 6.63 -4.07 4.54
CA TRP A 92 5.40 -4.16 5.32
C TRP A 92 5.71 -3.98 6.80
N ILE A 93 4.95 -3.10 7.46
CA ILE A 93 5.03 -2.90 8.90
C ILE A 93 3.66 -3.21 9.48
N GLY A 94 3.54 -4.39 10.08
CA GLY A 94 2.28 -4.94 10.57
C GLY A 94 2.45 -6.43 10.91
N ASP A 95 1.33 -7.11 11.14
CA ASP A 95 1.31 -8.54 11.48
C ASP A 95 1.47 -9.42 10.21
N ILE A 96 0.36 -9.88 9.62
CA ILE A 96 0.37 -10.74 8.43
C ILE A 96 0.08 -9.90 7.18
N PRO A 97 1.02 -9.78 6.22
CA PRO A 97 0.78 -9.05 4.97
C PRO A 97 -0.41 -9.62 4.22
N PHE A 98 -1.28 -8.74 3.72
CA PHE A 98 -2.44 -9.08 2.87
C PHE A 98 -3.49 -9.99 3.52
N TRP A 99 -3.46 -10.20 4.85
CA TRP A 99 -4.53 -10.92 5.55
C TRP A 99 -5.87 -10.21 5.46
N THR A 100 -5.85 -8.88 5.49
CA THR A 100 -7.04 -8.03 5.40
C THR A 100 -6.78 -6.93 4.38
N LYS A 101 -7.79 -6.67 3.54
CA LYS A 101 -7.83 -5.49 2.67
C LYS A 101 -8.74 -4.43 3.24
N GLY A 102 -8.35 -3.18 3.07
CA GLY A 102 -9.11 -2.01 3.45
C GLY A 102 -9.89 -1.52 2.27
N PHE A 103 -11.11 -1.06 2.55
CA PHE A 103 -11.89 -0.29 1.60
C PHE A 103 -11.78 1.17 1.98
N ARG A 104 -11.94 2.05 0.99
CA ARG A 104 -12.12 3.47 1.25
C ARG A 104 -13.23 3.63 2.30
N SER A 105 -12.86 4.21 3.42
CA SER A 105 -13.78 4.54 4.49
C SER A 105 -14.56 5.78 4.07
N ASP A 106 -15.76 5.57 3.54
CA ASP A 106 -16.77 6.63 3.44
C ASP A 106 -17.26 7.05 4.85
N LEU A 107 -17.00 6.20 5.85
CA LEU A 107 -17.46 6.30 7.23
C LEU A 107 -16.40 5.76 8.19
N LYS A 108 -15.79 6.66 8.98
CA LYS A 108 -14.94 6.31 10.12
C LYS A 108 -15.72 5.34 11.02
N ASN A 109 -15.23 4.11 11.20
CA ASN A 109 -15.73 3.06 12.10
C ASN A 109 -16.77 2.08 11.54
N ILE A 110 -16.37 1.11 10.71
CA ILE A 110 -16.98 -0.23 10.76
C ILE A 110 -15.88 -1.28 10.52
N PHE A 111 -15.37 -1.87 11.61
CA PHE A 111 -14.64 -3.13 11.53
C PHE A 111 -15.62 -4.23 11.11
N SER A 112 -15.40 -4.86 9.96
CA SER A 112 -16.05 -6.12 9.62
C SER A 112 -14.97 -7.19 9.45
N PHE A 113 -14.81 -8.01 10.48
CA PHE A 113 -14.09 -9.28 10.39
C PHE A 113 -15.04 -10.32 9.79
N TYR A 114 -14.71 -10.83 8.60
CA TYR A 114 -15.11 -12.15 8.11
C TYR A 114 -13.98 -12.74 7.28
#